data_AF-A0A7S1J9U1-F1
#
_entry.id   AF-A0A7S1J9U1-F1
#
_cell.length_a   1.000
_cell.length_b   1.000
_cell.length_c   1.000
_cell.angle_alpha   90.00
_cell.angle_beta   90.00
_cell.angle_gamma   90.00
#
_symmetry.space_group_name_H-M   'P 1'
#
loop_
_entity.id
_entity.type
_entity.pdbx_description
1 polymer ?
#
loop_
_entity_poly.entity_id
_entity_poly.type
_entity_poly.pdbx_seq_one_letter_code
_entity_poly.pdbx_strand_id
1 'polypeptide(L)'
;GADCSLMCPAVDPKLPSSFTSAGNGPALVCAGHGRCAGDAASCVCDARWYGVACAVYCDPAETCGPGAGFLRATCGVDGACVCLASPAKGHWAGATCAECLDGWAGQGCDVPCPC
;
A
#
# COMPACT_ATOMS: atom_id res chain seq x y z
N GLY A 1 20.67 5.27 -20.21
CA GLY A 1 19.37 5.78 -19.76
C GLY A 1 19.45 5.84 -18.26
N ALA A 2 19.43 7.05 -17.70
CA ALA A 2 19.46 7.26 -16.25
C ALA A 2 18.01 7.44 -15.80
N ASP A 3 17.47 6.46 -15.11
CA ASP A 3 16.22 6.58 -14.39
C ASP A 3 16.44 7.50 -13.18
N CYS A 4 15.96 8.74 -13.29
CA CYS A 4 15.80 9.67 -12.17
C CYS A 4 14.67 9.23 -11.21
N SER A 5 14.60 7.94 -10.89
CA SER A 5 13.70 7.35 -9.89
C SER A 5 14.44 7.16 -8.57
N LEU A 6 15.26 8.14 -8.16
CA LEU A 6 16.06 8.04 -6.94
C LEU A 6 15.12 7.91 -5.73
N MET A 7 15.00 6.68 -5.20
CA MET A 7 14.25 6.38 -3.96
C MET A 7 14.78 7.19 -2.78
N CYS A 8 16.11 7.37 -2.73
CA CYS A 8 16.83 8.28 -1.86
C CYS A 8 18.05 8.80 -2.64
N PRO A 9 18.48 10.06 -2.45
CA PRO A 9 19.78 10.48 -2.97
C PRO A 9 20.86 9.63 -2.29
N ALA A 10 21.74 8.99 -3.06
CA ALA A 10 23.01 8.57 -2.53
C ALA A 10 23.66 9.80 -1.89
N VAL A 11 24.24 9.65 -0.71
CA VAL A 11 24.95 10.73 -0.01
C VAL A 11 26.15 11.17 -0.83
N ASP A 12 25.94 12.00 -1.85
CA ASP A 12 27.01 12.67 -2.58
C ASP A 12 27.63 13.69 -1.63
N PRO A 13 28.89 13.53 -1.19
CA PRO A 13 29.53 14.40 -0.19
C PRO A 13 29.78 15.84 -0.70
N LYS A 14 29.38 16.14 -1.94
CA LYS A 14 29.45 17.48 -2.56
C LYS A 14 28.11 18.21 -2.61
N LEU A 15 27.02 17.57 -2.21
CA LEU A 15 25.70 18.21 -2.20
C LEU A 15 25.47 18.85 -0.81
N PRO A 16 25.20 20.17 -0.74
CA PRO A 16 24.98 20.83 0.55
C PRO A 16 23.76 20.22 1.24
N SER A 17 23.80 20.17 2.57
CA SER A 17 22.78 19.64 3.50
C SER A 17 21.39 20.31 3.42
N SER A 18 21.16 21.11 2.38
CA SER A 18 19.92 21.81 2.03
C SER A 18 18.97 20.98 1.17
N PHE A 19 19.33 19.75 0.81
CA PHE A 19 18.35 18.75 0.33
C PHE A 19 17.60 18.09 1.50
N THR A 20 17.27 18.89 2.52
CA THR A 20 16.12 18.62 3.38
C THR A 20 14.86 18.90 2.58
N SER A 21 14.27 17.84 2.03
CA SER A 21 12.81 17.60 2.03
C SER A 21 11.84 18.72 1.59
N ALA A 22 12.26 19.70 0.80
CA ALA A 22 11.38 20.71 0.22
C ALA A 22 11.49 20.65 -1.31
N GLY A 23 10.50 20.02 -1.93
CA GLY A 23 10.49 19.62 -3.33
C GLY A 23 10.55 20.75 -4.35
N ASN A 24 10.81 20.35 -5.60
CA ASN A 24 10.32 21.00 -6.84
C ASN A 24 10.39 20.00 -8.06
N GLY A 25 9.48 19.00 -8.09
CA GLY A 25 8.83 18.30 -9.26
C GLY A 25 9.53 17.17 -10.07
N PRO A 26 8.82 16.16 -10.65
CA PRO A 26 7.51 15.55 -10.33
C PRO A 26 7.61 14.16 -9.63
N ALA A 27 8.70 13.87 -8.92
CA ALA A 27 8.78 12.74 -7.97
C ALA A 27 9.40 13.24 -6.67
N LEU A 28 8.59 13.43 -5.63
CA LEU A 28 9.10 13.72 -4.29
C LEU A 28 9.88 12.49 -3.79
N VAL A 29 10.97 12.69 -3.04
CA VAL A 29 11.67 11.60 -2.35
C VAL A 29 10.68 10.82 -1.50
N CYS A 30 10.66 9.49 -1.63
CA CYS A 30 9.63 8.63 -1.04
C CYS A 30 8.19 9.12 -1.30
N ALA A 31 7.93 9.62 -2.51
CA ALA A 31 6.67 10.23 -2.95
C ALA A 31 6.14 11.38 -2.05
N GLY A 32 6.95 11.88 -1.12
CA GLY A 32 6.51 12.84 -0.09
C GLY A 32 5.70 12.20 1.05
N HIS A 33 5.66 10.87 1.11
CA HIS A 33 4.91 10.07 2.08
C HIS A 33 5.83 9.11 2.86
N GLY A 34 7.08 9.51 3.06
CA GLY A 34 8.06 8.71 3.77
C GLY A 34 9.38 9.43 3.95
N ARG A 35 10.28 8.77 4.67
CA ARG A 35 11.61 9.27 5.01
C ARG A 35 12.65 8.23 4.63
N CYS A 36 13.80 8.66 4.13
CA CYS A 36 14.90 7.73 3.85
C CYS A 36 15.45 7.11 5.13
N ALA A 37 15.60 5.79 5.15
CA ALA A 37 16.30 5.07 6.22
C ALA A 37 17.82 5.26 6.10
N GLY A 38 18.34 6.42 6.48
CA GLY A 38 19.79 6.68 6.54
C GLY A 38 20.54 6.28 5.25
N ASP A 39 21.64 5.53 5.39
CA ASP A 39 22.50 5.07 4.29
C ASP A 39 21.85 4.05 3.33
N ALA A 40 20.65 3.55 3.67
CA ALA A 40 19.93 2.65 2.79
C ALA A 40 19.13 3.44 1.75
N ALA A 41 19.20 3.02 0.48
CA ALA A 41 18.35 3.51 -0.60
C ALA A 41 16.87 3.04 -0.46
N SER A 42 16.36 2.93 0.78
CA SER A 42 15.03 2.44 1.12
C SER A 42 14.24 3.51 1.84
N CYS A 43 12.99 3.65 1.46
CA CYS A 43 12.03 4.53 2.12
C CYS A 43 11.37 3.84 3.30
N VAL A 44 11.24 4.58 4.40
CA VAL A 44 10.34 4.28 5.52
C VAL A 44 9.07 5.08 5.27
N CYS A 45 8.00 4.39 4.88
CA CYS A 45 6.74 5.02 4.54
C CYS A 45 5.98 5.49 5.78
N ASP A 46 5.28 6.61 5.64
CA ASP A 46 4.29 7.06 6.60
C ASP A 46 3.09 6.09 6.62
N ALA A 47 2.27 6.18 7.65
CA ALA A 47 1.11 5.29 7.81
C ALA A 47 0.20 5.34 6.57
N ARG A 48 -0.27 4.16 6.13
CA ARG A 48 -1.12 3.94 4.95
C ARG A 48 -0.43 4.12 3.59
N TRP A 49 0.89 4.34 3.57
CA TRP A 49 1.68 4.39 2.35
C TRP A 49 2.62 3.20 2.25
N TYR A 50 2.75 2.67 1.04
CA TYR A 50 3.38 1.40 0.77
C TYR A 50 4.20 1.41 -0.52
N GLY A 51 4.97 0.34 -0.71
CA GLY A 51 5.88 0.17 -1.83
C GLY A 51 7.25 0.84 -1.61
N VAL A 52 8.18 0.55 -2.51
CA VAL A 52 9.60 0.96 -2.40
C VAL A 52 9.82 2.47 -2.38
N ALA A 53 8.86 3.22 -2.93
CA ALA A 53 8.89 4.68 -3.00
C ALA A 53 7.75 5.34 -2.19
N CYS A 54 7.02 4.57 -1.37
CA CYS A 54 5.85 5.07 -0.62
C CYS A 54 4.80 5.77 -1.50
N ALA A 55 4.70 5.37 -2.76
CA ALA A 55 3.81 5.98 -3.74
C ALA A 55 2.41 5.36 -3.76
N VAL A 56 2.22 4.21 -3.09
CA VAL A 56 0.95 3.49 -3.09
C VAL A 56 0.22 3.79 -1.78
N TYR A 57 -0.91 4.49 -1.88
CA TYR A 57 -1.82 4.66 -0.75
C TYR A 57 -2.72 3.44 -0.62
N CYS A 58 -2.82 2.90 0.60
CA CYS A 58 -3.79 1.88 0.93
C CYS A 58 -4.34 2.11 2.34
N ASP A 59 -5.62 2.39 2.42
CA ASP A 59 -6.39 2.24 3.65
C ASP A 59 -7.34 1.05 3.48
N PRO A 60 -7.32 0.07 4.38
CA PRO A 60 -8.11 -1.14 4.18
C PRO A 60 -9.62 -0.92 4.27
N ALA A 61 -10.08 0.17 4.90
CA ALA A 61 -11.50 0.53 4.98
C ALA A 61 -11.96 1.37 3.78
N GLU A 62 -11.11 2.26 3.28
CA GLU A 62 -11.45 3.19 2.18
C GLU A 62 -11.03 2.67 0.79
N THR A 63 -9.89 1.98 0.70
CA THR A 63 -9.28 1.53 -0.57
C THR A 63 -9.64 0.07 -0.89
N CYS A 64 -9.80 -0.78 0.11
CA CYS A 64 -9.95 -2.23 -0.06
C CYS A 64 -11.31 -2.79 0.38
N GLY A 65 -12.38 -1.99 0.26
CA GLY A 65 -13.75 -2.46 0.53
C GLY A 65 -14.82 -1.38 0.33
N PRO A 66 -16.11 -1.74 0.39
CA PRO A 66 -17.23 -0.82 0.16
C PRO A 66 -17.62 0.03 1.40
N GLY A 67 -16.68 0.37 2.29
CA GLY A 67 -16.91 1.38 3.35
C GLY A 67 -17.93 1.04 4.44
N ALA A 68 -18.25 -0.24 4.69
CA ALA A 68 -19.35 -0.64 5.59
C ALA A 68 -18.89 -1.19 6.96
N GLY A 69 -17.73 -0.77 7.48
CA GLY A 69 -17.29 -1.10 8.85
C GLY A 69 -16.86 -2.56 9.10
N PHE A 70 -16.94 -3.44 8.09
CA PHE A 70 -16.34 -4.77 8.13
C PHE A 70 -14.99 -4.70 7.42
N LEU A 71 -13.91 -4.90 8.15
CA LEU A 71 -12.58 -5.07 7.56
C LEU A 71 -12.62 -6.37 6.74
N ARG A 72 -12.68 -6.25 5.40
CA ARG A 72 -12.70 -7.37 4.43
C ARG A 72 -11.34 -7.66 3.81
N ALA A 73 -10.39 -6.76 4.04
CA ALA A 73 -9.06 -6.80 3.44
C ALA A 73 -8.02 -6.17 4.36
N THR A 74 -6.76 -6.47 4.10
CA THR A 74 -5.60 -5.81 4.69
C THR A 74 -4.70 -5.31 3.57
N CYS A 75 -3.97 -4.23 3.81
CA CYS A 75 -2.97 -3.74 2.86
C CYS A 75 -1.71 -4.62 2.92
N GLY A 76 -1.29 -5.13 1.76
CA GLY A 76 0.00 -5.80 1.60
C GLY A 76 1.17 -4.83 1.70
N VAL A 77 2.40 -5.37 1.68
CA VAL A 77 3.63 -4.57 1.76
C VAL A 77 3.84 -3.64 0.56
N ASP A 78 3.24 -3.99 -0.56
CA ASP A 78 3.19 -3.24 -1.82
C ASP A 78 1.97 -2.29 -1.90
N GLY A 79 1.08 -2.31 -0.90
CA GLY A 79 -0.14 -1.52 -0.87
C GLY A 79 -1.31 -2.12 -1.66
N ALA A 80 -1.15 -3.34 -2.21
CA ALA A 80 -2.26 -4.06 -2.79
C ALA A 80 -3.23 -4.58 -1.72
N CYS A 81 -4.50 -4.71 -2.09
CA CYS A 81 -5.52 -5.28 -1.23
C CYS A 81 -5.34 -6.79 -1.11
N VAL A 82 -5.11 -7.26 0.11
CA VAL A 82 -5.09 -8.68 0.46
C VAL A 82 -6.42 -9.03 1.10
N CYS A 83 -7.25 -9.79 0.39
CA CYS A 83 -8.58 -10.16 0.86
C CYS A 83 -8.51 -11.16 2.02
N LEU A 84 -9.38 -10.96 3.00
CA LEU A 84 -9.52 -11.91 4.10
C LEU A 84 -10.22 -13.17 3.60
N ALA A 85 -9.67 -14.32 3.97
CA ALA A 85 -10.24 -15.62 3.67
C ALA A 85 -10.24 -16.46 4.94
N SER A 86 -11.27 -16.29 5.78
CA SER A 86 -11.41 -17.04 7.03
C SER A 86 -12.87 -17.21 7.43
N PRO A 87 -13.25 -18.30 8.13
CA PRO A 87 -14.62 -18.52 8.56
C PRO A 87 -15.18 -17.42 9.48
N ALA A 88 -14.32 -16.74 10.25
CA ALA A 88 -14.75 -15.70 11.19
C ALA A 88 -14.93 -14.31 10.53
N LYS A 89 -14.36 -14.10 9.34
CA LYS A 89 -14.33 -12.79 8.67
C LYS A 89 -14.88 -12.80 7.23
N GLY A 90 -15.23 -13.99 6.71
CA GLY A 90 -15.66 -14.19 5.34
C GLY A 90 -14.54 -14.63 4.39
N HIS A 91 -14.96 -15.07 3.22
CA HIS A 91 -14.12 -15.49 2.10
C HIS A 91 -14.26 -14.50 0.95
N TRP A 92 -13.42 -13.46 0.96
CA TRP A 92 -13.48 -12.35 0.02
C TRP A 92 -12.51 -12.51 -1.14
N ALA A 93 -12.86 -11.96 -2.30
CA ALA A 93 -12.09 -11.97 -3.53
C ALA A 93 -12.28 -10.66 -4.34
N GLY A 94 -11.48 -10.53 -5.41
CA GLY A 94 -11.46 -9.36 -6.29
C GLY A 94 -10.46 -8.29 -5.84
N ALA A 95 -10.21 -7.30 -6.71
CA ALA A 95 -9.18 -6.26 -6.48
C ALA A 95 -9.47 -5.37 -5.26
N THR A 96 -10.74 -5.25 -4.87
CA THR A 96 -11.20 -4.46 -3.72
C THR A 96 -11.89 -5.33 -2.65
N CYS A 97 -11.74 -6.66 -2.72
CA CYS A 97 -12.32 -7.59 -1.76
C CYS A 97 -13.84 -7.39 -1.55
N ALA A 98 -14.52 -7.03 -2.64
CA ALA A 98 -15.96 -6.75 -2.66
C ALA A 98 -16.78 -7.97 -3.14
N GLU A 99 -16.12 -8.98 -3.68
CA GLU A 99 -16.74 -10.19 -4.20
C GLU A 99 -16.49 -11.36 -3.25
N CYS A 100 -17.32 -12.40 -3.31
CA CYS A 100 -17.04 -13.64 -2.59
C CYS A 100 -16.10 -14.51 -3.40
N LEU A 101 -15.21 -15.24 -2.72
CA LEU A 101 -14.41 -16.29 -3.34
C LEU A 101 -15.35 -17.37 -3.91
N ASP A 102 -14.97 -17.99 -5.03
CA ASP A 102 -15.69 -19.12 -5.60
C ASP A 102 -16.06 -20.17 -4.53
N GLY A 103 -17.33 -20.57 -4.53
CA GLY A 103 -17.89 -21.48 -3.53
C GLY A 103 -18.41 -20.82 -2.25
N TRP A 104 -18.37 -19.49 -2.14
CA TRP A 104 -18.92 -18.74 -0.99
C TRP A 104 -19.94 -17.69 -1.42
N ALA A 105 -20.94 -17.45 -0.57
CA ALA A 105 -22.01 -16.50 -0.80
C ALA A 105 -22.47 -15.81 0.50
N GLY A 106 -23.43 -14.90 0.34
CA GLY A 106 -24.01 -14.10 1.42
C GLY A 106 -23.31 -12.76 1.61
N GLN A 107 -23.92 -11.88 2.43
CA GLN A 107 -23.40 -10.54 2.67
C GLN A 107 -22.05 -10.53 3.40
N GLY A 108 -21.69 -11.62 4.10
CA GLY A 108 -20.41 -11.80 4.76
C GLY A 108 -19.46 -12.78 4.04
N CYS A 109 -19.85 -13.32 2.88
CA CYS A 109 -19.12 -14.39 2.19
C CYS A 109 -18.72 -15.55 3.12
N ASP A 110 -19.58 -15.88 4.07
CA ASP A 110 -19.40 -16.89 5.12
C ASP A 110 -20.34 -18.11 4.94
N VAL A 111 -21.18 -18.09 3.89
CA VAL A 111 -22.07 -19.19 3.57
C VAL A 111 -21.45 -20.01 2.43
N PRO A 112 -21.14 -21.31 2.64
CA PRO A 112 -20.68 -22.17 1.55
C PRO A 112 -21.83 -22.38 0.56
N CYS A 113 -21.56 -22.20 -0.72
CA CYS A 113 -22.49 -22.58 -1.77
C CYS A 113 -22.52 -24.11 -1.86
N PRO A 114 -23.67 -24.77 -1.62
CA PRO A 114 -23.77 -26.19 -1.94
C PRO A 114 -23.59 -26.38 -3.44
N CYS A 115 -22.76 -27.38 -3.79
CA CYS A 115 -22.53 -27.80 -5.16
C CYS A 115 -23.73 -28.55 -5.75
#